data_AF-A0A167IJS3-F1
#
_entry.id   AF-A0A167IJS3-F1
#
_cell.length_a   1.000
_cell.length_b   1.000
_cell.length_c   1.000
_cell.angle_alpha   90.00
_cell.angle_beta   90.00
_cell.angle_gamma   90.00
#
_symmetry.space_group_name_H-M   'P 1'
#
loop_
_entity.id
_entity.type
_entity.pdbx_description
1 polymer ?
#
loop_
_entity_poly.entity_id
_entity_poly.type
_entity_poly.pdbx_seq_one_letter_code
_entity_poly.pdbx_strand_id
1 'polypeptide(L)'
;MILKLAIATSLVLSTQAFAQNSIDTIIEKYNIAHCKSELSALAKDIIGEKKHRLLVSNQTSKGDFESLLVSGVLEYKDRQSHIVFSMSHSGGHCDVAYKESFAVKNPCIVVREEVFKKWLFKGKLNDQTHVFSHKRDDKFIGYMTSTKDGSYCLVSRQKTAS
;
A
#
# COMPACT_ATOMS: atom_id res chain seq x y z
N MET A 1 -8.45 61.63 -27.33
CA MET A 1 -7.51 60.48 -27.31
C MET A 1 -8.19 59.35 -26.55
N ILE A 2 -8.53 58.25 -27.24
CA ILE A 2 -9.31 57.13 -26.69
C ILE A 2 -8.35 56.08 -26.12
N LEU A 3 -8.44 55.82 -24.83
CA LEU A 3 -7.67 54.82 -24.09
C LEU A 3 -8.26 53.44 -24.36
N LYS A 4 -7.56 52.57 -25.10
CA LYS A 4 -7.96 51.17 -25.30
C LYS A 4 -7.39 50.32 -24.17
N LEU A 5 -8.27 49.83 -23.28
CA LEU A 5 -7.95 48.81 -22.29
C LEU A 5 -8.09 47.43 -22.96
N ALA A 6 -6.97 46.73 -23.18
CA ALA A 6 -6.97 45.34 -23.61
C ALA A 6 -6.73 44.45 -22.39
N ILE A 7 -7.78 43.75 -21.94
CA ILE A 7 -7.71 42.77 -20.85
C ILE A 7 -7.26 41.44 -21.47
N ALA A 8 -5.99 41.08 -21.31
CA ALA A 8 -5.48 39.78 -21.71
C ALA A 8 -5.90 38.73 -20.67
N THR A 9 -6.83 37.85 -21.05
CA THR A 9 -7.30 36.72 -20.24
C THR A 9 -6.30 35.57 -20.40
N SER A 10 -5.32 35.47 -19.50
CA SER A 10 -4.40 34.33 -19.46
C SER A 10 -5.13 33.08 -18.95
N LEU A 11 -5.55 32.20 -19.87
CA LEU A 11 -5.98 30.84 -19.52
C LEU A 11 -4.77 30.06 -19.00
N VAL A 12 -4.69 29.90 -17.68
CA VAL A 12 -3.79 28.93 -17.06
C VAL A 12 -4.36 27.54 -17.35
N LEU A 13 -3.88 26.88 -18.41
CA LEU A 13 -4.05 25.44 -18.55
C LEU A 13 -3.25 24.78 -17.43
N SER A 14 -3.95 24.42 -16.35
CA SER A 14 -3.42 23.53 -15.34
C SER A 14 -3.28 22.15 -15.95
N THR A 15 -2.06 21.82 -16.39
CA THR A 15 -1.71 20.43 -16.66
C THR A 15 -1.85 19.68 -15.34
N GLN A 16 -2.82 18.76 -15.27
CA GLN A 16 -2.93 17.82 -14.17
C GLN A 16 -1.70 16.91 -14.25
N ALA A 17 -0.62 17.30 -13.57
CA ALA A 17 0.47 16.39 -13.29
C ALA A 17 -0.09 15.30 -12.37
N PHE A 18 -0.47 14.17 -12.95
CA PHE A 18 -0.72 12.96 -12.18
C PHE A 18 0.60 12.63 -11.50
N ALA A 19 0.68 12.86 -10.19
CA ALA A 19 1.85 12.49 -9.41
C ALA A 19 2.11 11.00 -9.63
N GLN A 20 3.20 10.70 -10.34
CA GLN A 20 3.62 9.34 -10.60
C GLN A 20 3.89 8.66 -9.25
N ASN A 21 3.30 7.47 -9.04
CA ASN A 21 3.52 6.75 -7.78
C ASN A 21 5.00 6.35 -7.70
N SER A 22 5.61 6.41 -6.51
CA SER A 22 7.01 5.99 -6.34
C SER A 22 7.26 4.54 -6.74
N ILE A 23 6.24 3.67 -6.73
CA ILE A 23 6.32 2.32 -7.30
C ILE A 23 6.48 2.37 -8.83
N ASP A 24 5.77 3.26 -9.53
CA ASP A 24 5.92 3.41 -10.99
C ASP A 24 7.34 3.88 -11.33
N THR A 25 7.91 4.80 -10.54
CA THR A 25 9.32 5.20 -10.66
C THR A 25 10.28 4.03 -10.41
N ILE A 26 9.96 3.12 -9.48
CA ILE A 26 10.75 1.89 -9.26
C ILE A 26 10.64 0.94 -10.45
N ILE A 27 9.43 0.74 -10.98
CA ILE A 27 9.18 -0.11 -12.16
C ILE A 27 10.04 0.34 -13.33
N GLU A 28 10.05 1.65 -13.61
CA GLU A 28 10.88 2.25 -14.66
C GLU A 28 12.38 2.10 -14.36
N LYS A 29 12.81 2.48 -13.14
CA LYS A 29 14.23 2.45 -12.75
C LYS A 29 14.85 1.06 -12.81
N TYR A 30 14.11 0.03 -12.47
CA TYR A 30 14.58 -1.36 -12.44
C TYR A 30 14.22 -2.15 -13.70
N ASN A 31 13.67 -1.48 -14.73
CA ASN A 31 13.26 -2.09 -15.99
C ASN A 31 12.35 -3.31 -15.82
N ILE A 32 11.49 -3.27 -14.81
CA ILE A 32 10.57 -4.37 -14.51
C ILE A 32 9.67 -4.58 -15.71
N ALA A 33 9.71 -5.76 -16.33
CA ALA A 33 9.03 -6.03 -17.60
C ALA A 33 7.63 -6.62 -17.38
N HIS A 34 7.49 -7.52 -16.42
CA HIS A 34 6.27 -8.26 -16.12
C HIS A 34 5.53 -7.66 -14.91
N CYS A 35 4.25 -8.01 -14.77
CA CYS A 35 3.41 -7.66 -13.61
C CYS A 35 3.31 -6.17 -13.27
N LYS A 36 3.71 -5.28 -14.20
CA LYS A 36 3.75 -3.83 -13.96
C LYS A 36 2.36 -3.31 -13.63
N SER A 37 1.35 -3.76 -14.39
CA SER A 37 -0.01 -3.25 -14.25
C SER A 37 -0.62 -3.60 -12.90
N GLU A 38 -0.40 -4.83 -12.45
CA GLU A 38 -0.87 -5.40 -11.19
C GLU A 38 -0.17 -4.72 -10.01
N LEU A 39 1.16 -4.55 -10.12
CA LEU A 39 1.96 -3.87 -9.11
C LEU A 39 1.59 -2.38 -8.99
N SER A 40 1.47 -1.66 -10.10
CA SER A 40 1.04 -0.25 -10.12
C SER A 40 -0.39 -0.08 -9.59
N ALA A 41 -1.32 -0.96 -9.98
CA ALA A 41 -2.69 -0.91 -9.50
C ALA A 41 -2.79 -1.15 -7.99
N LEU A 42 -2.10 -2.18 -7.48
CA LEU A 42 -2.06 -2.46 -6.04
C LEU A 42 -1.40 -1.30 -5.27
N ALA A 43 -0.29 -0.77 -5.78
CA ALA A 43 0.39 0.36 -5.17
C ALA A 43 -0.49 1.63 -5.14
N LYS A 44 -1.26 1.88 -6.20
CA LYS A 44 -2.20 3.02 -6.27
C LYS A 44 -3.34 2.88 -5.25
N ASP A 45 -3.92 1.69 -5.11
CA ASP A 45 -4.98 1.39 -4.12
C ASP A 45 -4.47 1.57 -2.69
N ILE A 46 -3.24 1.12 -2.42
CA ILE A 46 -2.66 1.12 -1.09
C ILE A 46 -2.01 2.45 -0.70
N ILE A 47 -1.08 2.97 -1.50
CA ILE A 47 -0.33 4.19 -1.19
C ILE A 47 -1.19 5.42 -1.49
N GLY A 48 -1.76 5.50 -2.69
CA GLY A 48 -2.48 6.69 -3.15
C GLY A 48 -1.63 7.96 -2.99
N GLU A 49 -2.21 8.99 -2.35
CA GLU A 49 -1.55 10.28 -2.09
C GLU A 49 -0.81 10.34 -0.73
N LYS A 50 -0.77 9.24 0.02
CA LYS A 50 -0.14 9.21 1.35
C LYS A 50 1.36 9.46 1.22
N LYS A 51 1.94 10.21 2.17
CA LYS A 51 3.39 10.40 2.23
C LYS A 51 4.07 9.06 2.51
N HIS A 52 5.12 8.75 1.76
CA HIS A 52 5.80 7.46 1.84
C HIS A 52 7.27 7.58 1.45
N ARG A 53 8.05 6.56 1.84
CA ARG A 53 9.42 6.36 1.35
C ARG A 53 9.63 4.87 1.09
N LEU A 54 10.10 4.55 -0.11
CA LEU A 54 10.32 3.18 -0.55
C LEU A 54 11.81 2.89 -0.77
N LEU A 55 12.18 1.64 -0.59
CA LEU A 55 13.51 1.08 -0.81
C LEU A 55 13.35 -0.29 -1.45
N VAL A 56 13.99 -0.48 -2.61
CA VAL A 56 14.09 -1.82 -3.21
C VAL A 56 15.05 -2.65 -2.37
N SER A 57 14.53 -3.72 -1.77
CA SER A 57 15.29 -4.63 -0.91
C SER A 57 15.90 -5.79 -1.69
N ASN A 58 15.23 -6.24 -2.75
CA ASN A 58 15.72 -7.29 -3.64
C ASN A 58 15.11 -7.11 -5.03
N GLN A 59 15.89 -7.41 -6.06
CA GLN A 59 15.40 -7.56 -7.43
C GLN A 59 16.18 -8.71 -8.09
N THR A 60 15.47 -9.55 -8.81
CA THR A 60 16.06 -10.66 -9.57
C THR A 60 15.39 -10.73 -10.94
N SER A 61 16.17 -10.92 -12.00
CA SER A 61 15.69 -11.19 -13.34
C SER A 61 16.58 -12.25 -13.98
N LYS A 62 16.01 -13.42 -14.30
CA LYS A 62 16.73 -14.55 -14.89
C LYS A 62 15.79 -15.37 -15.78
N GLY A 63 16.00 -15.29 -17.09
CA GLY A 63 15.11 -15.94 -18.06
C GLY A 63 13.68 -15.42 -17.90
N ASP A 64 12.72 -16.33 -17.80
CA ASP A 64 11.31 -15.98 -17.60
C ASP A 64 10.95 -15.62 -16.15
N PHE A 65 11.88 -15.81 -15.21
CA PHE A 65 11.68 -15.44 -13.81
C PHE A 65 12.07 -13.99 -13.55
N GLU A 66 11.15 -13.21 -13.01
CA GLU A 66 11.38 -11.85 -12.54
C GLU A 66 10.79 -11.68 -11.16
N SER A 67 11.49 -11.03 -10.23
CA SER A 67 10.96 -10.72 -8.91
C SER A 67 11.46 -9.38 -8.40
N LEU A 68 10.61 -8.74 -7.60
CA LEU A 68 10.89 -7.47 -6.97
C LEU A 68 10.36 -7.48 -5.54
N LEU A 69 11.18 -7.00 -4.60
CA LEU A 69 10.80 -6.75 -3.22
C LEU A 69 11.09 -5.29 -2.88
N VAL A 70 10.04 -4.55 -2.50
CA VAL A 70 10.13 -3.15 -2.11
C VAL A 70 9.62 -3.01 -0.69
N SER A 71 10.48 -2.53 0.22
CA SER A 71 10.10 -2.21 1.58
C SER A 71 9.97 -0.70 1.75
N GLY A 72 9.21 -0.23 2.72
CA GLY A 72 9.08 1.20 2.95
C GLY A 72 8.34 1.58 4.21
N VAL A 73 8.19 2.89 4.37
CA VAL A 73 7.36 3.50 5.40
C VAL A 73 6.24 4.27 4.72
N LEU A 74 5.02 4.11 5.21
CA LEU A 74 3.83 4.84 4.79
C LEU A 74 3.28 5.62 5.99
N GLU A 75 3.09 6.92 5.82
CA GLU A 75 2.52 7.82 6.82
C GLU A 75 1.01 8.00 6.60
N TYR A 76 0.21 7.74 7.63
CA TYR A 76 -1.24 7.95 7.59
C TYR A 76 -1.81 8.32 8.95
N LYS A 77 -2.44 9.51 9.03
CA LYS A 77 -3.09 10.05 10.24
C LYS A 77 -2.19 9.92 11.47
N ASP A 78 -1.00 10.51 11.37
CA ASP A 78 0.06 10.56 12.39
C ASP A 78 0.68 9.22 12.79
N ARG A 79 0.44 8.16 12.01
CA ARG A 79 1.04 6.85 12.21
C ARG A 79 2.00 6.52 11.09
N GLN A 80 3.12 5.93 11.46
CA GLN A 80 4.01 5.26 10.53
C GLN A 80 3.65 3.78 10.48
N SER A 81 3.64 3.25 9.27
CA SER A 81 3.46 1.83 9.02
C SER A 81 4.61 1.33 8.17
N HIS A 82 5.10 0.14 8.48
CA HIS A 82 6.05 -0.56 7.62
C HIS A 82 5.27 -1.26 6.53
N ILE A 83 5.65 -1.04 5.28
CA ILE A 83 5.02 -1.63 4.11
C ILE A 83 6.03 -2.48 3.33
N VAL A 84 5.54 -3.54 2.72
CA VAL A 84 6.29 -4.38 1.79
C VAL A 84 5.40 -4.67 0.60
N PHE A 85 5.90 -4.37 -0.60
CA PHE A 85 5.37 -4.86 -1.86
C PHE A 85 6.29 -5.95 -2.37
N SER A 86 5.71 -7.06 -2.80
CA SER A 86 6.43 -8.14 -3.47
C SER A 86 5.75 -8.44 -4.81
N MET A 87 6.56 -8.74 -5.80
CA MET A 87 6.12 -9.21 -7.10
C MET A 87 7.00 -10.37 -7.52
N SER A 88 6.39 -11.39 -8.12
CA SER A 88 7.08 -12.44 -8.85
C SER A 88 6.33 -12.80 -10.13
N HIS A 89 7.08 -12.93 -11.22
CA HIS A 89 6.65 -13.50 -12.47
C HIS A 89 7.34 -14.84 -12.68
N SER A 90 6.57 -15.88 -12.99
CA SER A 90 7.09 -17.20 -13.37
C SER A 90 6.06 -17.94 -14.21
N GLY A 91 6.50 -18.54 -15.33
CA GLY A 91 5.62 -19.35 -16.18
C GLY A 91 4.41 -18.60 -16.74
N GLY A 92 4.53 -17.28 -16.98
CA GLY A 92 3.43 -16.44 -17.46
C GLY A 92 2.43 -16.01 -16.39
N HIS A 93 2.67 -16.35 -15.12
CA HIS A 93 1.82 -15.93 -14.00
C HIS A 93 2.46 -14.80 -13.21
N CYS A 94 1.63 -13.86 -12.75
CA CYS A 94 2.02 -12.73 -11.94
C CYS A 94 1.43 -12.85 -10.54
N ASP A 95 2.30 -12.96 -9.54
CA ASP A 95 1.93 -12.88 -8.14
C ASP A 95 2.40 -11.55 -7.58
N VAL A 96 1.46 -10.69 -7.19
CA VAL A 96 1.75 -9.42 -6.53
C VAL A 96 1.13 -9.43 -5.15
N ALA A 97 1.88 -9.02 -4.14
CA ALA A 97 1.37 -8.92 -2.78
C ALA A 97 1.83 -7.64 -2.08
N TYR A 98 1.03 -7.28 -1.10
CA TYR A 98 1.26 -6.18 -0.20
C TYR A 98 1.15 -6.68 1.23
N LYS A 99 2.04 -6.21 2.10
CA LYS A 99 1.96 -6.35 3.55
C LYS A 99 2.22 -5.03 4.22
N GLU A 100 1.51 -4.78 5.30
CA GLU A 100 1.69 -3.62 6.14
C GLU A 100 1.57 -3.99 7.60
N SER A 101 2.42 -3.39 8.43
CA SER A 101 2.37 -3.55 9.87
C SER A 101 2.54 -2.21 10.57
N PHE A 102 1.76 -1.96 11.62
CA PHE A 102 1.89 -0.79 12.47
C PHE A 102 1.43 -1.09 13.90
N ALA A 103 2.00 -0.38 14.87
CA ALA A 103 1.56 -0.44 16.25
C ALA A 103 0.62 0.72 16.57
N VAL A 104 -0.42 0.45 17.34
CA VAL A 104 -1.31 1.46 17.91
C VAL A 104 -1.16 1.44 19.42
N LYS A 105 -0.94 2.62 20.02
CA LYS A 105 -0.90 2.80 21.48
C LYS A 105 -2.32 2.83 22.06
N ASN A 106 -3.05 1.75 21.84
CA ASN A 106 -4.37 1.49 22.38
C ASN A 106 -4.55 -0.03 22.54
N PRO A 107 -5.35 -0.48 23.52
CA PRO A 107 -5.75 -1.89 23.61
C PRO A 107 -6.45 -2.36 22.32
N CYS A 108 -6.25 -3.63 21.96
CA CYS A 108 -6.79 -4.18 20.72
C CYS A 108 -8.32 -4.12 20.61
N ILE A 109 -9.05 -4.07 21.72
CA ILE A 109 -10.51 -3.89 21.68
C ILE A 109 -10.92 -2.54 21.05
N VAL A 110 -10.14 -1.48 21.31
CA VAL A 110 -10.36 -0.15 20.71
C VAL A 110 -9.95 -0.20 19.23
N VAL A 111 -8.81 -0.81 18.94
CA VAL A 111 -8.29 -0.94 17.56
C VAL A 111 -9.22 -1.76 16.66
N ARG A 112 -9.91 -2.76 17.21
CA ARG A 112 -10.95 -3.50 16.51
C ARG A 112 -12.03 -2.55 15.97
N GLU A 113 -12.51 -1.61 16.79
CA GLU A 113 -13.55 -0.67 16.40
C GLU A 113 -13.04 0.45 15.47
N GLU A 114 -11.77 0.82 15.57
CA GLU A 114 -11.19 1.85 14.70
C GLU A 114 -10.78 1.32 13.32
N VAL A 115 -10.16 0.14 13.27
CA VAL A 115 -9.53 -0.41 12.06
C VAL A 115 -10.38 -1.52 11.43
N PHE A 116 -10.94 -2.40 12.26
CA PHE A 116 -11.58 -3.65 11.81
C PHE A 116 -13.11 -3.66 11.92
N LYS A 117 -13.76 -2.53 12.26
CA LYS A 117 -15.22 -2.44 12.43
C LYS A 117 -16.04 -2.97 11.27
N LYS A 118 -15.52 -2.81 10.04
CA LYS A 118 -16.19 -3.27 8.80
C LYS A 118 -15.64 -4.59 8.27
N TRP A 119 -14.72 -5.23 9.00
CA TRP A 119 -14.09 -6.48 8.63
C TRP A 119 -14.81 -7.66 9.29
N LEU A 120 -14.75 -8.82 8.65
CA LEU A 120 -15.34 -10.05 9.16
C LEU A 120 -14.32 -10.78 10.01
N PHE A 121 -14.69 -11.12 11.24
CA PHE A 121 -13.86 -11.96 12.10
C PHE A 121 -13.78 -13.38 11.52
N LYS A 122 -12.55 -13.91 11.39
CA LYS A 122 -12.29 -15.24 10.81
C LYS A 122 -11.84 -16.28 11.83
N GLY A 123 -11.31 -15.86 12.97
CA GLY A 123 -10.82 -16.76 14.00
C GLY A 123 -9.58 -16.20 14.70
N LYS A 124 -8.80 -17.10 15.30
CA LYS A 124 -7.60 -16.76 16.06
C LYS A 124 -6.45 -17.65 15.62
N LEU A 125 -5.23 -17.10 15.57
CA LEU A 125 -4.01 -17.91 15.43
C LEU A 125 -3.51 -18.39 16.80
N ASN A 126 -3.81 -17.63 17.85
CA ASN A 126 -3.59 -17.93 19.26
C ASN A 126 -4.44 -16.98 20.12
N ASP A 127 -4.32 -17.05 21.44
CA ASP A 127 -5.13 -16.23 22.35
C ASP A 127 -4.93 -14.71 22.17
N GLN A 128 -3.77 -14.31 21.67
CA GLN A 128 -3.40 -12.90 21.51
C GLN A 128 -3.67 -12.38 20.09
N THR A 129 -3.82 -13.24 19.09
CA THR A 129 -3.85 -12.87 17.66
C THR A 129 -5.15 -13.24 17.00
N HIS A 130 -5.93 -12.22 16.66
CA HIS A 130 -7.19 -12.33 15.95
C HIS A 130 -6.99 -12.14 14.44
N VAL A 131 -7.78 -12.86 13.64
CA VAL A 131 -7.74 -12.81 12.17
C VAL A 131 -9.05 -12.24 11.64
N PHE A 132 -8.94 -11.39 10.62
CA PHE A 132 -10.06 -10.74 9.95
C PHE A 132 -9.91 -10.84 8.44
N SER A 133 -11.02 -10.84 7.71
CA SER A 133 -11.01 -10.59 6.26
C SER A 133 -11.81 -9.33 5.93
N HIS A 134 -11.43 -8.64 4.87
CA HIS A 134 -12.22 -7.52 4.40
C HIS A 134 -13.55 -8.03 3.81
N LYS A 135 -14.64 -7.28 4.02
CA LYS A 135 -15.98 -7.72 3.62
C LYS A 135 -16.17 -7.83 2.10
N ARG A 136 -15.42 -7.02 1.34
CA ARG A 136 -15.53 -6.93 -0.13
C ARG A 136 -14.42 -7.65 -0.89
N ASP A 137 -13.38 -8.08 -0.19
CA ASP A 137 -12.16 -8.63 -0.77
C ASP A 137 -11.59 -9.65 0.23
N ASP A 138 -11.86 -10.93 -0.01
CA ASP A 138 -11.42 -12.01 0.87
C ASP A 138 -9.91 -12.28 0.75
N LYS A 139 -9.26 -11.81 -0.32
CA LYS A 139 -7.80 -11.77 -0.45
C LYS A 139 -7.16 -10.69 0.43
N PHE A 140 -7.95 -9.78 1.01
CA PHE A 140 -7.47 -8.79 1.96
C PHE A 140 -7.68 -9.26 3.41
N ILE A 141 -6.59 -9.71 4.03
CA ILE A 141 -6.56 -10.30 5.37
C ILE A 141 -5.90 -9.34 6.35
N GLY A 142 -6.43 -9.31 7.58
CA GLY A 142 -5.96 -8.48 8.66
C GLY A 142 -5.70 -9.29 9.92
N TYR A 143 -4.72 -8.85 10.69
CA TYR A 143 -4.31 -9.44 11.96
C TYR A 143 -4.25 -8.37 13.02
N MET A 144 -4.64 -8.76 14.23
CA MET A 144 -4.62 -7.90 15.39
C MET A 144 -4.05 -8.68 16.57
N THR A 145 -2.87 -8.28 17.05
CA THR A 145 -2.14 -8.96 18.11
C THR A 145 -1.97 -8.04 19.31
N SER A 146 -2.45 -8.49 20.48
CA SER A 146 -2.25 -7.78 21.75
C SER A 146 -0.83 -7.98 22.27
N THR A 147 -0.21 -6.91 22.76
CA THR A 147 1.00 -7.05 23.58
C THR A 147 0.68 -7.68 24.93
N LYS A 148 1.71 -8.20 25.62
CA LYS A 148 1.55 -8.88 26.92
C LYS A 148 0.90 -8.01 27.99
N ASP A 149 1.22 -6.72 28.00
CA ASP A 149 0.67 -5.73 28.92
C ASP A 149 -0.68 -5.14 28.46
N GLY A 150 -1.16 -5.51 27.27
CA GLY A 150 -2.42 -5.06 26.69
C GLY A 150 -2.48 -3.58 26.30
N SER A 151 -1.36 -2.84 26.42
CA SER A 151 -1.34 -1.39 26.22
C SER A 151 -1.16 -0.99 24.76
N TYR A 152 -0.63 -1.89 23.93
CA TYR A 152 -0.48 -1.71 22.49
C TYR A 152 -1.16 -2.83 21.71
N CYS A 153 -1.51 -2.49 20.48
CA CYS A 153 -1.99 -3.44 19.50
C CYS A 153 -1.12 -3.40 18.25
N LEU A 154 -0.55 -4.54 17.88
CA LEU A 154 0.08 -4.72 16.59
C LEU A 154 -1.00 -5.06 15.56
N VAL A 155 -1.06 -4.24 14.51
CA VAL A 155 -1.94 -4.47 13.37
C VAL A 155 -1.09 -4.85 12.18
N SER A 156 -1.48 -5.92 11.50
CA SER A 156 -0.93 -6.28 10.20
C SER A 156 -2.04 -6.45 9.18
N ARG A 157 -1.81 -6.02 7.94
CA ARG A 157 -2.74 -6.15 6.82
C ARG A 157 -2.00 -6.70 5.62
N GLN A 158 -2.61 -7.60 4.87
CA GLN A 158 -2.00 -8.16 3.67
C GLN A 158 -3.02 -8.39 2.57
N LYS A 159 -2.64 -8.08 1.34
CA LYS A 159 -3.47 -8.24 0.16
C LYS A 159 -2.65 -8.89 -0.95
N THR A 160 -3.25 -9.86 -1.63
CA THR A 160 -2.66 -10.50 -2.81
C THR A 160 -3.48 -10.15 -4.04
N ALA A 161 -2.80 -9.76 -5.11
CA ALA A 161 -3.35 -9.55 -6.43
C ALA A 161 -2.68 -10.55 -7.38
N SER A 162 -3.50 -11.30 -8.09
CA SER A 162 -3.13 -12.32 -9.07
C SER A 162 -4.18 -12.38 -10.16
#